data_AF-A0A7W4CJN9-F1
#
_entry.id   AF-A0A7W4CJN9-F1
#
_cell.length_a   1.000
_cell.length_b   1.000
_cell.length_c   1.000
_cell.angle_alpha   90.00
_cell.angle_beta   90.00
_cell.angle_gamma   90.00
#
_symmetry.space_group_name_H-M   'P 1'
#
loop_
_entity.id
_entity.type
_entity.pdbx_description
1 polymer ?
#
loop_
_entity_poly.entity_id
_entity_poly.type
_entity_poly.pdbx_seq_one_letter_code
_entity_poly.pdbx_strand_id
1 'polypeptide(L)'
;MNNPSRSGLIAALLLAASSALADAPLFIVQPSQMPFDLGPGAPANQSSRRQNLPTAPGNSGGAPGNGSGIRANAPDNPANGPEGGRAIWVGDEPVGYYTTNGGTLNLFDSRGRRVAYRPGGGHTRSLFSPQGQWCGTVADTGAGMAFGMTEACAGRLFR
;
A
#
# COMPACT_ATOMS: atom_id res chain seq x y z
N MET A 1 -8.52 66.11 -15.10
CA MET A 1 -8.53 65.36 -13.83
C MET A 1 -8.55 63.87 -14.17
N ASN A 2 -7.47 63.18 -13.79
CA ASN A 2 -7.18 61.74 -13.65
C ASN A 2 -7.83 60.66 -14.55
N ASN A 3 -6.94 59.96 -15.29
CA ASN A 3 -7.00 58.56 -15.76
C ASN A 3 -7.18 57.58 -14.55
N PRO A 4 -7.59 56.29 -14.69
CA PRO A 4 -7.03 55.36 -15.69
C PRO A 4 -7.94 54.27 -16.30
N SER A 5 -7.52 53.88 -17.51
CA SER A 5 -7.69 52.58 -18.17
C SER A 5 -7.60 51.36 -17.24
N ARG A 6 -8.51 50.37 -17.42
CA ARG A 6 -8.29 48.97 -17.01
C ARG A 6 -8.96 48.00 -17.97
N SER A 7 -8.17 47.49 -18.91
CA SER A 7 -8.38 46.22 -19.61
C SER A 7 -8.67 45.11 -18.58
N GLY A 8 -9.89 44.60 -18.57
CA GLY A 8 -10.30 43.47 -17.74
C GLY A 8 -9.97 42.15 -18.43
N LEU A 9 -8.78 41.62 -18.15
CA LEU A 9 -8.43 40.21 -18.40
C LEU A 9 -9.43 39.32 -17.65
N ILE A 10 -10.34 38.65 -18.35
CA ILE A 10 -11.09 37.53 -17.76
C ILE A 10 -10.15 36.32 -17.82
N ALA A 11 -9.49 36.06 -16.71
CA ALA A 11 -8.64 34.89 -16.51
C ALA A 11 -9.51 33.62 -16.51
N ALA A 12 -9.34 32.79 -17.53
CA ALA A 12 -9.81 31.42 -17.52
C ALA A 12 -8.98 30.63 -16.50
N LEU A 13 -9.47 30.51 -15.26
CA LEU A 13 -8.98 29.50 -14.33
C LEU A 13 -9.52 28.14 -14.81
N LEU A 14 -8.75 27.51 -15.70
CA LEU A 14 -8.74 26.07 -15.87
C LEU A 14 -8.37 25.48 -14.50
N LEU A 15 -9.39 25.05 -13.74
CA LEU A 15 -9.18 24.08 -12.67
C LEU A 15 -8.63 22.82 -13.35
N ALA A 16 -7.30 22.74 -13.43
CA ALA A 16 -6.62 21.49 -13.64
C ALA A 16 -7.12 20.56 -12.53
N ALA A 17 -7.98 19.61 -12.90
CA ALA A 17 -8.30 18.49 -12.06
C ALA A 17 -6.96 17.82 -11.75
N SER A 18 -6.46 18.00 -10.54
CA SER A 18 -5.38 17.20 -10.02
C SER A 18 -5.91 15.78 -10.04
N SER A 19 -5.59 15.01 -11.09
CA SER A 19 -5.62 13.56 -11.00
C SER A 19 -4.57 13.21 -9.96
N ALA A 20 -4.98 13.21 -8.69
CA ALA A 20 -4.26 12.54 -7.62
C ALA A 20 -4.25 11.07 -8.03
N LEU A 21 -3.22 10.70 -8.79
CA LEU A 21 -2.93 9.31 -9.07
C LEU A 21 -2.79 8.65 -7.71
N ALA A 22 -3.65 7.68 -7.42
CA ALA A 22 -3.49 6.86 -6.24
C ALA A 22 -2.05 6.32 -6.21
N ASP A 23 -1.28 6.70 -5.19
CA ASP A 23 0.13 6.29 -5.05
C ASP A 23 0.25 4.78 -4.73
N ALA A 24 -0.88 4.10 -4.56
CA ALA A 24 -1.01 2.73 -4.11
C ALA A 24 -2.35 2.07 -4.52
N PRO A 25 -2.64 1.86 -5.82
CA PRO A 25 -3.82 1.12 -6.25
C PRO A 25 -3.73 -0.35 -5.84
N LEU A 26 -4.89 -0.92 -5.49
CA LEU A 26 -5.08 -2.33 -5.20
C LEU A 26 -5.92 -3.00 -6.28
N PHE A 27 -5.42 -4.13 -6.76
CA PHE A 27 -6.08 -5.00 -7.73
C PHE A 27 -6.29 -6.38 -7.11
N ILE A 28 -7.41 -7.02 -7.44
CA ILE A 28 -7.64 -8.42 -7.10
C ILE A 28 -6.91 -9.30 -8.11
N VAL A 29 -6.12 -10.26 -7.61
CA VAL A 29 -5.39 -11.23 -8.43
C VAL A 29 -5.74 -12.66 -8.07
N GLN A 30 -5.73 -13.53 -9.08
CA GLN A 30 -5.83 -14.97 -8.91
C GLN A 30 -4.42 -15.57 -9.01
N PRO A 31 -3.94 -16.33 -7.99
CA PRO A 31 -2.59 -16.89 -8.00
C PRO A 31 -2.25 -17.72 -9.24
N SER A 32 -3.24 -18.42 -9.81
CA SER A 32 -3.10 -19.26 -11.02
C SER A 32 -2.90 -18.46 -12.31
N GLN A 33 -3.23 -17.16 -12.32
CA GLN A 33 -3.11 -16.28 -13.48
C GLN A 33 -1.89 -15.34 -13.37
N MET A 34 -1.16 -15.40 -12.26
CA MET A 34 0.03 -14.59 -12.04
C MET A 34 1.20 -15.11 -12.90
N PRO A 35 2.01 -14.21 -13.48
CA PRO A 35 3.34 -14.57 -13.97
C PRO A 35 4.13 -15.31 -12.89
N PHE A 36 4.91 -16.32 -13.31
CA PHE A 36 5.59 -17.25 -12.38
C PHE A 36 6.45 -16.53 -11.33
N ASP A 37 7.18 -15.50 -11.75
CA ASP A 37 8.07 -14.68 -10.94
C ASP A 37 7.33 -13.80 -9.90
N LEU A 38 6.07 -13.48 -10.16
CA LEU A 38 5.22 -12.67 -9.28
C LEU A 38 4.27 -13.50 -8.41
N GLY A 39 3.98 -14.73 -8.82
CA GLY A 39 3.09 -15.65 -8.11
C GLY A 39 3.80 -16.52 -7.05
N PRO A 40 3.03 -17.30 -6.27
CA PRO A 40 3.57 -18.17 -5.22
C PRO A 40 4.36 -19.38 -5.76
N GLY A 41 4.33 -19.63 -7.08
CA GLY A 41 5.07 -20.72 -7.72
C GLY A 41 6.59 -20.50 -7.72
N ALA A 42 7.05 -19.24 -7.77
CA ALA A 42 8.48 -18.94 -7.68
C ALA A 42 9.05 -19.32 -6.31
N PRO A 43 10.22 -19.98 -6.23
CA PRO A 43 10.86 -20.36 -4.97
C PRO A 43 11.02 -19.20 -3.98
N ALA A 44 11.25 -18.00 -4.50
CA ALA A 44 11.42 -16.82 -3.69
C ALA A 44 10.14 -16.36 -2.96
N ASN A 45 8.98 -16.69 -3.52
CA ASN A 45 7.65 -16.25 -3.12
C ASN A 45 6.90 -17.30 -2.28
N GLN A 46 7.50 -18.48 -2.08
CA GLN A 46 6.88 -19.56 -1.29
C GLN A 46 6.68 -19.12 0.16
N SER A 47 5.48 -19.34 0.68
CA SER A 47 5.15 -19.07 2.09
C SER A 47 5.95 -19.93 3.07
N SER A 48 6.35 -21.13 2.66
CA SER A 48 7.19 -22.05 3.43
C SER A 48 8.66 -21.60 3.52
N ARG A 49 9.10 -20.64 2.71
CA ARG A 49 10.48 -20.14 2.75
C ARG A 49 10.72 -19.44 4.09
N ARG A 50 11.78 -19.83 4.81
CA ARG A 50 12.09 -19.33 6.16
C ARG A 50 12.05 -17.81 6.29
N GLN A 51 12.59 -17.08 5.31
CA GLN A 51 12.61 -15.61 5.30
C GLN A 51 11.22 -14.97 5.13
N ASN A 52 10.24 -15.71 4.62
CA ASN A 52 8.87 -15.23 4.40
C ASN A 52 7.95 -15.52 5.59
N LEU A 53 8.37 -16.39 6.52
CA LEU A 53 7.56 -16.77 7.67
C LEU A 53 7.24 -15.57 8.57
N PRO A 54 6.04 -15.54 9.19
CA PRO A 54 5.66 -14.45 10.09
C PRO A 54 6.50 -14.42 11.37
N THR A 55 7.09 -15.56 11.74
CA THR A 55 8.00 -15.69 12.88
C THR A 55 9.45 -15.31 12.56
N ALA A 56 9.78 -15.03 11.29
CA ALA A 56 11.11 -14.58 10.94
C ALA A 56 11.39 -13.19 11.53
N PRO A 57 12.66 -12.87 11.84
CA PRO A 57 13.03 -11.56 12.37
C PRO A 57 12.51 -10.43 11.49
N GLY A 58 11.86 -9.44 12.11
CA GLY A 58 11.33 -8.25 11.40
C GLY A 58 10.02 -8.47 10.63
N ASN A 59 9.51 -9.69 10.50
CA ASN A 59 8.23 -9.95 9.82
C ASN A 59 7.03 -9.87 10.76
N SER A 60 7.18 -10.31 12.01
CA SER A 60 6.08 -10.41 12.97
C SER A 60 5.32 -9.09 13.18
N GLY A 61 4.00 -9.17 13.33
CA GLY A 61 3.16 -8.01 13.71
C GLY A 61 3.43 -7.49 15.12
N GLY A 62 3.96 -8.36 16.00
CA GLY A 62 4.37 -7.98 17.35
C GLY A 62 5.79 -7.42 17.44
N ALA A 63 6.56 -7.42 16.34
CA ALA A 63 7.89 -6.82 16.36
C ALA A 63 7.80 -5.28 16.54
N PRO A 64 8.74 -4.67 17.29
CA PRO A 64 8.79 -3.22 17.43
C PRO A 64 8.78 -2.53 16.06
N GLY A 65 7.86 -1.59 15.87
CA GLY A 65 7.72 -0.83 14.63
C GLY A 65 6.85 -1.46 13.54
N ASN A 66 6.30 -2.66 13.73
CA ASN A 66 5.35 -3.28 12.78
C ASN A 66 3.89 -3.19 13.21
N GLY A 67 3.62 -2.86 14.47
CA GLY A 67 2.27 -2.65 14.99
C GLY A 67 1.78 -1.23 14.77
N SER A 68 0.46 -1.04 14.72
CA SER A 68 -0.19 0.28 14.63
C SER A 68 -0.18 1.07 15.94
N GLY A 69 0.21 0.45 17.05
CA GLY A 69 0.35 1.12 18.35
C GLY A 69 1.47 2.17 18.42
N ILE A 70 2.33 2.25 17.40
CA ILE A 70 3.32 3.34 17.28
C ILE A 70 2.80 4.47 16.39
N ARG A 71 3.17 5.71 16.70
CA ARG A 71 2.64 6.90 16.00
C ARG A 71 2.84 6.89 14.49
N ALA A 72 3.94 6.31 13.99
CA ALA A 72 4.20 6.22 12.55
C ALA A 72 3.21 5.32 11.82
N ASN A 73 2.70 4.28 12.49
CA ASN A 73 1.79 3.28 11.94
C ASN A 73 0.35 3.47 12.41
N ALA A 74 0.06 4.48 13.24
CA ALA A 74 -1.26 4.71 13.75
C ALA A 74 -2.23 5.11 12.61
N PRO A 75 -3.49 4.63 12.62
CA PRO A 75 -4.45 4.94 11.56
C PRO A 75 -4.85 6.42 11.51
N ASP A 76 -4.77 7.13 12.63
CA ASP A 76 -5.00 8.56 12.76
C ASP A 76 -3.79 9.42 12.38
N ASN A 77 -2.68 8.80 11.95
CA ASN A 77 -1.55 9.51 11.40
C ASN A 77 -1.95 10.17 10.07
N PRO A 78 -1.84 11.51 9.90
CA PRO A 78 -2.19 12.16 8.64
C PRO A 78 -1.46 11.59 7.43
N ALA A 79 -0.21 11.15 7.60
CA ALA A 79 0.56 10.49 6.53
C ALA A 79 -0.02 9.15 6.07
N ASN A 80 -0.82 8.49 6.92
CA ASN A 80 -1.48 7.22 6.61
C ASN A 80 -2.91 7.41 6.05
N GLY A 81 -3.42 8.65 6.05
CA GLY A 81 -4.74 8.97 5.51
C GLY A 81 -4.74 9.18 3.98
N PRO A 82 -5.91 9.45 3.39
CA PRO A 82 -6.09 9.67 1.96
C PRO A 82 -5.15 10.73 1.36
N GLU A 83 -4.97 11.84 2.08
CA GLU A 83 -4.10 12.96 1.68
C GLU A 83 -2.63 12.76 2.09
N GLY A 84 -2.31 11.64 2.74
CA GLY A 84 -1.02 11.40 3.39
C GLY A 84 0.04 10.76 2.51
N GLY A 85 -0.32 10.32 1.30
CA GLY A 85 0.55 9.63 0.36
C GLY A 85 0.86 8.16 0.72
N ARG A 86 0.06 7.56 1.62
CA ARG A 86 0.19 6.14 1.99
C ARG A 86 -1.11 5.36 1.97
N ALA A 87 -2.20 6.02 1.58
CA ALA A 87 -3.48 5.35 1.43
C ALA A 87 -3.41 4.30 0.32
N ILE A 88 -4.06 3.16 0.55
CA ILE A 88 -4.26 2.10 -0.43
C ILE A 88 -5.64 2.29 -1.04
N TRP A 89 -5.73 2.24 -2.36
CA TRP A 89 -6.94 2.67 -3.10
C TRP A 89 -7.55 1.53 -3.90
N VAL A 90 -8.88 1.44 -3.87
CA VAL A 90 -9.68 0.63 -4.81
C VAL A 90 -10.63 1.56 -5.54
N GLY A 91 -10.32 1.85 -6.81
CA GLY A 91 -10.93 2.99 -7.48
C GLY A 91 -10.61 4.27 -6.71
N ASP A 92 -11.65 5.03 -6.37
CA ASP A 92 -11.55 6.28 -5.60
C ASP A 92 -11.76 6.07 -4.08
N GLU A 93 -11.86 4.82 -3.61
CA GLU A 93 -12.09 4.50 -2.20
C GLU A 93 -10.77 4.15 -1.48
N PRO A 94 -10.40 4.86 -0.40
CA PRO A 94 -9.27 4.49 0.43
C PRO A 94 -9.66 3.33 1.36
N VAL A 95 -9.06 2.17 1.15
CA VAL A 95 -9.41 0.92 1.88
C VAL A 95 -8.45 0.59 3.01
N GLY A 96 -7.35 1.32 3.13
CA GLY A 96 -6.32 1.08 4.13
C GLY A 96 -5.09 1.93 3.87
N TYR A 97 -3.97 1.54 4.45
CA TYR A 97 -2.70 2.24 4.27
C TYR A 97 -1.52 1.30 4.41
N TYR A 98 -0.36 1.75 3.94
CA TYR A 98 0.89 1.02 4.12
C TYR A 98 1.92 1.81 4.92
N THR A 99 2.82 1.10 5.60
CA THR A 99 4.02 1.69 6.21
C THR A 99 5.23 0.77 6.01
N THR A 100 6.42 1.32 6.23
CA THR A 100 7.66 0.55 6.15
C THR A 100 8.43 0.66 7.47
N ASN A 101 9.05 -0.45 7.87
CA ASN A 101 9.91 -0.52 9.05
C ASN A 101 11.02 -1.56 8.82
N GLY A 102 12.28 -1.15 8.92
CA GLY A 102 13.42 -2.05 8.71
C GLY A 102 13.42 -2.78 7.36
N GLY A 103 12.81 -2.18 6.32
CA GLY A 103 12.62 -2.78 4.99
C GLY A 103 11.35 -3.66 4.84
N THR A 104 10.74 -4.08 5.96
CA THR A 104 9.44 -4.75 5.95
C THR A 104 8.35 -3.77 5.56
N LEU A 105 7.54 -4.12 4.57
CA LEU A 105 6.33 -3.38 4.22
C LEU A 105 5.15 -3.95 5.01
N ASN A 106 4.32 -3.07 5.58
CA ASN A 106 3.13 -3.41 6.35
C ASN A 106 1.91 -2.82 5.65
N LEU A 107 0.88 -3.64 5.42
CA LEU A 107 -0.42 -3.17 4.96
C LEU A 107 -1.40 -3.27 6.13
N PHE A 108 -2.13 -2.19 6.37
CA PHE A 108 -3.14 -2.07 7.41
C PHE A 108 -4.49 -1.74 6.79
N ASP A 109 -5.56 -2.20 7.43
CA ASP A 109 -6.89 -1.64 7.18
C ASP A 109 -7.02 -0.23 7.79
N SER A 110 -8.15 0.44 7.52
CA SER A 110 -8.44 1.79 8.01
C SER A 110 -8.48 1.91 9.55
N ARG A 111 -8.59 0.78 10.28
CA ARG A 111 -8.55 0.74 11.75
C ARG A 111 -7.17 0.40 12.30
N GLY A 112 -6.17 0.23 11.44
CA GLY A 112 -4.80 -0.08 11.83
C GLY A 112 -4.57 -1.53 12.22
N ARG A 113 -5.44 -2.46 11.83
CA ARG A 113 -5.12 -3.90 11.93
C ARG A 113 -4.32 -4.31 10.70
N ARG A 114 -3.18 -4.96 10.93
CA ARG A 114 -2.27 -5.40 9.86
C ARG A 114 -2.90 -6.55 9.08
N VAL A 115 -3.10 -6.34 7.78
CA VAL A 115 -3.72 -7.28 6.85
C VAL A 115 -2.68 -8.14 6.13
N ALA A 116 -1.54 -7.55 5.77
CA ALA A 116 -0.47 -8.24 5.07
C ALA A 116 0.90 -7.59 5.31
N TYR A 117 1.96 -8.26 4.87
CA TYR A 117 3.32 -7.74 4.87
C TYR A 117 4.17 -8.27 3.74
N ARG A 118 5.16 -7.49 3.31
CA ARG A 118 6.28 -7.98 2.50
C ARG A 118 7.52 -8.03 3.39
N PRO A 119 8.21 -9.19 3.49
CA PRO A 119 9.50 -9.26 4.15
C PRO A 119 10.48 -8.19 3.67
N GLY A 120 11.34 -7.73 4.57
CA GLY A 120 12.50 -6.91 4.20
C GLY A 120 13.54 -7.68 3.40
N GLY A 121 14.57 -6.99 2.92
CA GLY A 121 15.72 -7.61 2.24
C GLY A 121 15.58 -7.81 0.73
N GLY A 122 14.43 -7.46 0.13
CA GLY A 122 14.25 -7.39 -1.32
C GLY A 122 14.26 -8.73 -2.05
N HIS A 123 14.31 -9.86 -1.34
CA HIS A 123 14.36 -11.20 -1.95
C HIS A 123 13.02 -11.69 -2.49
N THR A 124 11.92 -10.98 -2.20
CA THR A 124 10.57 -11.30 -2.68
C THR A 124 9.76 -10.04 -2.87
N ARG A 125 8.88 -10.06 -3.87
CA ARG A 125 7.82 -9.07 -4.07
C ARG A 125 6.48 -9.52 -3.46
N SER A 126 6.44 -10.71 -2.86
CA SER A 126 5.20 -11.28 -2.33
C SER A 126 4.77 -10.64 -1.01
N LEU A 127 3.46 -10.48 -0.89
CA LEU A 127 2.77 -10.15 0.34
C LEU A 127 2.32 -11.43 1.02
N PHE A 128 2.42 -11.47 2.34
CA PHE A 128 1.98 -12.57 3.19
C PHE A 128 1.01 -12.05 4.26
N SER A 129 0.00 -12.84 4.58
CA SER A 129 -0.87 -12.56 5.74
C SER A 129 -0.08 -12.67 7.04
N PRO A 130 -0.57 -12.09 8.15
CA PRO A 130 -0.04 -12.38 9.49
C PRO A 130 0.00 -13.87 9.84
N GLN A 131 -0.81 -14.71 9.18
CA GLN A 131 -0.82 -16.16 9.33
C GLN A 131 0.19 -16.89 8.42
N GLY A 132 0.98 -16.16 7.61
CA GLY A 132 1.99 -16.71 6.70
C GLY A 132 1.46 -17.22 5.36
N GLN A 133 0.16 -17.09 5.08
CA GLN A 133 -0.40 -17.42 3.77
C GLN A 133 0.03 -16.39 2.73
N TRP A 134 0.30 -16.81 1.49
CA TRP A 134 0.54 -15.90 0.37
C TRP A 134 -0.72 -15.06 0.12
N CYS A 135 -0.57 -13.74 0.13
CA CYS A 135 -1.66 -12.77 0.03
C CYS A 135 -1.64 -11.95 -1.25
N GLY A 136 -0.59 -12.03 -2.05
CA GLY A 136 -0.44 -11.18 -3.21
C GLY A 136 1.01 -10.84 -3.55
N THR A 137 1.18 -9.81 -4.35
CA THR A 137 2.46 -9.22 -4.72
C THR A 137 2.38 -7.70 -4.68
N VAL A 138 3.53 -7.05 -4.51
CA VAL A 138 3.69 -5.61 -4.62
C VAL A 138 4.67 -5.28 -5.73
N ALA A 139 4.35 -4.26 -6.52
CA ALA A 139 5.23 -3.69 -7.52
C ALA A 139 5.52 -2.23 -7.16
N ASP A 140 6.76 -1.80 -7.30
CA ASP A 140 7.08 -0.38 -7.31
C ASP A 140 6.63 0.21 -8.65
N THR A 141 5.90 1.31 -8.59
CA THR A 141 5.52 2.10 -9.76
C THR A 141 6.39 3.36 -9.74
N GLY A 142 6.64 3.99 -10.89
CA GLY A 142 7.37 5.27 -10.92
C GLY A 142 6.73 6.38 -10.07
N ALA A 143 5.47 6.18 -9.63
CA ALA A 143 4.70 7.09 -8.79
C ALA A 143 4.47 6.58 -7.35
N GLY A 144 4.91 5.37 -6.99
CA GLY A 144 4.60 4.78 -5.69
C GLY A 144 4.66 3.24 -5.70
N MET A 145 3.60 2.59 -5.23
CA MET A 145 3.46 1.13 -5.26
C MET A 145 2.15 0.72 -5.94
N ALA A 146 2.03 -0.55 -6.31
CA ALA A 146 0.77 -1.16 -6.70
C ALA A 146 0.66 -2.53 -6.03
N PHE A 147 -0.54 -2.86 -5.57
CA PHE A 147 -0.82 -4.06 -4.80
C PHE A 147 -1.71 -5.00 -5.59
N GLY A 148 -1.21 -6.18 -5.95
CA GLY A 148 -2.04 -7.27 -6.45
C GLY A 148 -2.33 -8.23 -5.30
N MET A 149 -3.55 -8.25 -4.76
CA MET A 149 -3.91 -9.07 -3.60
C MET A 149 -4.94 -10.14 -3.95
N THR A 150 -4.87 -11.30 -3.29
CA THR A 150 -5.96 -12.28 -3.38
C THR A 150 -7.24 -11.70 -2.77
N GLU A 151 -8.40 -12.12 -3.29
CA GLU A 151 -9.70 -11.70 -2.77
C GLU A 151 -9.82 -11.93 -1.24
N ALA A 152 -9.34 -13.09 -0.77
CA ALA A 152 -9.36 -13.44 0.65
C ALA A 152 -8.54 -12.49 1.54
N CYS A 153 -7.46 -11.91 1.02
CA CYS A 153 -6.64 -10.94 1.77
C CYS A 153 -7.14 -9.51 1.57
N ALA A 154 -7.51 -9.12 0.36
CA ALA A 154 -8.08 -7.80 0.07
C ALA A 154 -9.37 -7.56 0.86
N GLY A 155 -10.24 -8.57 0.97
CA GLY A 155 -11.48 -8.51 1.77
C GLY A 155 -11.27 -8.23 3.27
N ARG A 156 -10.03 -8.27 3.78
CA ARG A 156 -9.71 -7.88 5.17
C ARG A 156 -9.43 -6.38 5.33
N LEU A 157 -9.17 -5.66 4.24
CA LEU A 157 -9.00 -4.20 4.25
C LEU A 157 -10.34 -3.47 4.46
N PHE A 158 -11.42 -4.04 3.93
CA PHE A 158 -12.77 -3.50 4.05
C PHE A 158 -13.47 -3.81 5.40
N ARG A 159 -12.78 -4.49 6.33
CA ARG A 159 -13.38 -5.04 7.54
C ARG A 159 -13.28 -4.14 8.73
#